data_AF-A0A7V6SHT7-F1
#
_entry.id   AF-A0A7V6SHT7-F1
#
_cell.length_a   1.000
_cell.length_b   1.000
_cell.length_c   1.000
_cell.angle_alpha   90.00
_cell.angle_beta   90.00
_cell.angle_gamma   90.00
#
_symmetry.space_group_name_H-M   'P 1'
#
loop_
_entity.id
_entity.type
_entity.pdbx_description
1 polymer ?
#
loop_
_entity_poly.entity_id
_entity_poly.type
_entity_poly.pdbx_seq_one_letter_code
_entity_poly.pdbx_strand_id
1 'polypeptide(L)'
;DGAGGAVVGDFQRGTSAARPPRELPLPPLEAEARYRVRAREQSIDLSSFGHLIEHVLPLPIRSDGLIMREITKRKRFDDGEESYEGTGAALAQLRLQPQFEGTGAHAGMRALGDFGSRLYLVERL
;
A
#
# COMPACT_ATOMS: atom_id res chain seq x y z
N ASP A 1 6.83 -3.07 31.61
CA ASP A 1 7.78 -3.38 30.53
C ASP A 1 7.08 -3.65 29.20
N GLY A 2 6.20 -2.75 28.76
CA GLY A 2 5.49 -2.89 27.49
C GLY A 2 6.21 -2.10 26.40
N ALA A 3 6.86 -2.80 25.48
CA ALA A 3 7.29 -2.20 24.21
C ALA A 3 6.02 -1.77 23.45
N GLY A 4 5.57 -0.54 23.66
CA GLY A 4 4.35 -0.02 23.07
C GLY A 4 4.51 0.16 21.57
N GLY A 5 4.04 -0.81 20.79
CA GLY A 5 3.82 -0.64 19.35
C GLY A 5 2.55 0.18 19.12
N ALA A 6 2.55 1.01 18.07
CA ALA A 6 1.37 1.76 17.65
C ALA A 6 0.92 1.30 16.24
N VAL A 7 -0.37 1.45 15.95
CA VAL A 7 -0.92 1.22 14.61
C VAL A 7 -1.53 2.52 14.11
N VAL A 8 -1.14 2.94 12.91
CA VAL A 8 -1.66 4.14 12.24
C VAL A 8 -2.40 3.71 10.99
N GLY A 9 -3.59 4.24 10.75
CA GLY A 9 -4.37 3.98 9.55
C GLY A 9 -4.40 5.17 8.61
N ASP A 10 -4.10 4.93 7.35
CA ASP A 10 -4.40 5.85 6.25
C ASP A 10 -5.68 5.37 5.55
N PHE A 11 -6.69 6.24 5.51
CA PHE A 11 -8.00 5.96 4.92
C PHE A 11 -8.30 7.01 3.87
N GLN A 12 -8.81 6.57 2.71
CA GLN A 12 -9.29 7.49 1.68
C GLN A 12 -10.70 7.16 1.25
N ARG A 13 -11.42 8.18 0.77
CA ARG A 13 -12.77 8.00 0.21
C ARG A 13 -12.75 7.72 -1.29
N GLY A 14 -11.90 8.43 -2.03
CA GLY A 14 -11.76 8.25 -3.46
C GLY A 14 -10.35 8.58 -3.93
N THR A 15 -10.02 8.06 -5.11
CA THR A 15 -8.81 8.37 -5.85
C THR A 15 -9.02 9.64 -6.70
N SER A 16 -7.92 10.30 -7.03
CA SER A 16 -7.90 11.43 -7.95
C SER A 16 -6.75 11.26 -8.90
N ALA A 17 -6.98 11.56 -10.17
CA ALA A 17 -5.89 11.73 -11.13
C ALA A 17 -4.92 12.81 -10.63
N ALA A 18 -3.63 12.61 -10.87
CA ALA A 18 -2.55 13.54 -10.55
C ALA A 18 -2.59 14.07 -9.09
N ARG A 19 -2.97 13.22 -8.13
CA ARG A 19 -3.01 13.62 -6.71
C ARG A 19 -1.60 14.02 -6.23
N PRO A 20 -1.47 15.14 -5.49
CA PRO A 20 -0.21 15.48 -4.82
C PRO A 20 0.27 14.37 -3.87
N PRO A 21 1.58 14.31 -3.57
CA PRO A 21 2.11 13.41 -2.55
C PRO A 21 1.34 13.53 -1.24
N ARG A 22 1.08 12.39 -0.60
CA ARG A 22 0.39 12.35 0.69
C ARG A 22 1.38 12.24 1.83
N GLU A 23 1.04 12.93 2.91
CA GLU A 23 1.72 12.82 4.18
C GLU A 23 0.79 12.14 5.19
N LEU A 24 1.34 11.20 5.95
CA LEU A 24 0.67 10.51 7.05
C LEU A 24 1.29 10.96 8.38
N PRO A 25 0.59 11.76 9.19
CA PRO A 25 1.08 12.11 10.52
C PRO A 25 1.08 10.88 11.42
N LEU A 26 2.16 10.68 12.17
CA LEU A 26 2.25 9.65 13.19
C LEU A 26 1.81 10.19 14.57
N PRO A 27 1.38 9.32 15.50
CA PRO A 27 1.22 9.71 16.89
C PRO A 27 2.55 10.23 17.47
N PRO A 28 2.52 11.03 18.55
CA PRO A 28 3.74 11.54 19.16
C PRO A 28 4.75 10.43 19.44
N LEU A 29 5.95 10.55 18.87
CA LEU A 29 7.08 9.65 19.07
C LEU A 29 8.16 10.37 19.89
N GLU A 30 8.93 9.61 20.66
CA GLU A 30 10.10 10.16 21.36
C GLU A 30 11.14 10.62 20.33
N ALA A 31 11.48 11.91 20.37
CA ALA A 31 12.21 12.58 19.28
C ALA A 31 13.52 11.87 18.88
N GLU A 32 14.31 11.46 19.87
CA GLU A 32 15.64 10.85 19.68
C GLU A 32 15.61 9.32 19.62
N ALA A 33 14.49 8.68 19.96
CA ALA A 33 14.38 7.23 19.86
C ALA A 33 14.25 6.80 18.40
N ARG A 34 14.82 5.63 18.07
CA ARG A 34 14.69 5.05 16.74
C ARG A 34 13.44 4.21 16.63
N TYR A 35 12.81 4.29 15.47
CA TYR A 35 11.62 3.53 15.13
C TYR A 35 11.74 2.96 13.74
N ARG A 36 10.93 1.93 13.51
CA ARG A 36 10.62 1.34 12.24
C ARG A 36 9.12 1.47 12.02
N VAL A 37 8.73 1.96 10.86
CA VAL A 37 7.33 2.05 10.46
C VAL A 37 7.14 1.26 9.19
N ARG A 38 6.29 0.24 9.23
CA ARG A 38 6.05 -0.65 8.10
C ARG A 38 4.58 -0.68 7.78
N ALA A 39 4.27 -0.55 6.50
CA ALA A 39 2.94 -0.86 6.05
C ALA A 39 2.66 -2.35 6.26
N ARG A 40 1.46 -2.66 6.72
CA ARG A 40 0.97 -4.03 6.78
C ARG A 40 0.91 -4.57 5.36
N GLU A 41 1.50 -5.74 5.15
CA GLU A 41 1.37 -6.47 3.89
C GLU A 41 -0.10 -6.71 3.54
N GLN A 42 -0.44 -6.41 2.30
CA GLN A 42 -1.77 -6.60 1.73
C GLN A 42 -1.65 -7.00 0.27
N SER A 43 -2.71 -7.62 -0.24
CA SER A 43 -2.75 -8.08 -1.62
C SER A 43 -4.11 -7.86 -2.24
N ILE A 44 -4.09 -7.50 -3.51
CA ILE A 44 -5.27 -7.16 -4.29
C ILE A 44 -5.64 -8.35 -5.16
N ASP A 45 -6.94 -8.60 -5.26
CA ASP A 45 -7.44 -9.63 -6.15
C ASP A 45 -7.21 -9.20 -7.60
N LEU A 46 -6.62 -10.06 -8.43
CA LEU A 46 -6.33 -9.72 -9.82
C LEU A 46 -7.61 -9.34 -10.61
N SER A 47 -8.77 -9.85 -10.22
CA SER A 47 -10.05 -9.46 -10.81
C SER A 47 -10.45 -8.01 -10.53
N SER A 48 -9.90 -7.38 -9.49
CA SER A 48 -10.18 -5.97 -9.16
C SER A 48 -9.66 -4.99 -10.21
N PHE A 49 -8.72 -5.41 -11.06
CA PHE A 49 -8.24 -4.61 -12.18
C PHE A 49 -9.20 -4.62 -13.39
N GLY A 50 -10.20 -5.51 -13.42
CA GLY A 50 -11.16 -5.62 -14.51
C GLY A 50 -10.46 -5.75 -15.87
N HIS A 51 -10.92 -4.99 -16.86
CA HIS A 51 -10.40 -5.07 -18.23
C HIS A 51 -8.94 -4.63 -18.38
N LEU A 52 -8.37 -3.93 -17.40
CA LEU A 52 -6.94 -3.57 -17.45
C LEU A 52 -6.06 -4.82 -17.51
N ILE A 53 -6.45 -5.90 -16.83
CA ILE A 53 -5.68 -7.14 -16.86
C ILE A 53 -5.65 -7.75 -18.26
N GLU A 54 -6.71 -7.59 -19.05
CA GLU A 54 -6.80 -8.11 -20.42
C GLU A 54 -5.80 -7.41 -21.35
N HIS A 55 -5.47 -6.14 -21.05
CA HIS A 55 -4.58 -5.33 -21.87
C HIS A 55 -3.10 -5.62 -21.62
N VAL A 56 -2.76 -6.06 -20.40
CA VAL A 56 -1.38 -6.37 -20.02
C VAL A 56 -1.01 -7.84 -20.27
N LEU A 57 -2.01 -8.71 -20.42
CA LEU A 57 -1.77 -10.13 -20.67
C LEU A 57 -1.35 -10.38 -22.12
N PRO A 58 -0.38 -11.28 -22.36
CA PRO A 58 0.06 -11.63 -23.71
C PRO A 58 -0.97 -12.51 -24.45
N LEU A 59 -2.03 -12.93 -23.78
CA LEU A 59 -3.09 -13.79 -24.30
C LEU A 59 -4.45 -13.17 -24.00
N PRO A 60 -5.46 -13.36 -24.88
CA PRO A 60 -6.80 -12.83 -24.68
C PRO A 60 -7.54 -13.64 -23.60
N ILE A 61 -7.26 -13.36 -22.34
CA ILE A 61 -7.95 -13.93 -21.19
C ILE A 61 -8.92 -12.88 -20.67
N ARG A 62 -10.22 -13.20 -20.73
CA ARG A 62 -11.25 -12.33 -20.18
C ARG A 62 -11.14 -12.23 -18.67
N SER A 63 -11.20 -11.02 -18.15
CA SER A 63 -11.15 -10.68 -16.72
C SER A 63 -12.32 -11.28 -15.92
N ASP A 64 -13.47 -11.47 -16.57
CA ASP A 64 -14.69 -12.08 -16.01
C ASP A 64 -14.81 -13.60 -16.30
N GLY A 65 -13.82 -14.19 -16.99
CA GLY A 65 -13.88 -15.57 -17.47
C GLY A 65 -13.49 -16.62 -16.42
N LEU A 66 -13.86 -17.88 -16.71
CA LEU A 66 -13.53 -19.04 -15.85
C LEU A 66 -12.02 -19.19 -15.61
N ILE A 67 -11.20 -18.92 -16.63
CA ILE A 67 -9.73 -19.00 -16.52
C ILE A 67 -9.22 -17.98 -15.49
N MET A 68 -9.67 -16.73 -15.57
CA MET A 68 -9.27 -15.69 -14.61
C MET A 68 -9.71 -16.03 -13.18
N ARG A 69 -10.93 -16.57 -13.02
CA ARG A 69 -11.45 -17.02 -11.72
C ARG A 69 -10.58 -18.10 -11.08
N GLU A 70 -9.97 -18.99 -11.86
CA GLU A 70 -9.04 -19.99 -11.31
C GLU A 70 -7.64 -19.41 -11.02
N ILE A 71 -7.21 -18.39 -11.79
CA ILE A 71 -5.95 -17.69 -11.55
C ILE A 71 -6.01 -16.90 -10.23
N THR A 72 -7.07 -16.14 -9.99
CA THR A 72 -7.21 -15.24 -8.82
C THR A 72 -7.22 -15.99 -7.49
N LYS A 73 -7.60 -17.28 -7.49
CA LYS A 73 -7.51 -18.16 -6.30
C LYS A 73 -6.08 -18.45 -5.88
N ARG A 74 -5.11 -18.36 -6.79
CA ARG A 74 -3.71 -18.76 -6.58
C ARG A 74 -2.72 -17.61 -6.70
N LYS A 75 -3.13 -16.52 -7.34
CA LYS A 75 -2.30 -15.35 -7.61
C LYS A 75 -3.04 -14.08 -7.22
N ARG A 76 -2.33 -13.23 -6.50
CA ARG A 76 -2.77 -11.90 -6.09
C ARG A 76 -1.69 -10.91 -6.48
N PHE A 77 -2.06 -9.65 -6.57
CA PHE A 77 -1.10 -8.57 -6.75
C PHE A 77 -0.62 -8.10 -5.39
N ASP A 78 0.69 -8.05 -5.19
CA ASP A 78 1.28 -7.60 -3.93
C ASP A 78 1.21 -6.06 -3.86
N ASP A 79 0.59 -5.55 -2.79
CA ASP A 79 0.42 -4.12 -2.51
C ASP A 79 1.12 -3.81 -1.17
N GLY A 80 2.44 -4.03 -1.12
CA GLY A 80 3.04 -4.51 0.12
C GLY A 80 4.23 -3.73 0.68
N GLU A 81 5.17 -3.29 -0.15
CA GLU A 81 6.49 -2.95 0.38
C GLU A 81 6.68 -1.45 0.60
N GLU A 82 6.32 -0.98 1.80
CA GLU A 82 6.60 0.38 2.25
C GLU A 82 7.10 0.34 3.70
N SER A 83 8.37 0.73 3.90
CA SER A 83 9.06 0.69 5.19
C SER A 83 9.92 1.93 5.37
N TYR A 84 9.92 2.47 6.59
CA TYR A 84 10.71 3.61 7.00
C TYR A 84 11.46 3.27 8.28
N GLU A 85 12.67 3.79 8.42
CA GLU A 85 13.43 3.75 9.67
C GLU A 85 14.05 5.11 9.93
N GLY A 86 14.03 5.55 11.18
CA GLY A 86 14.49 6.89 11.53
C GLY A 86 14.25 7.21 13.00
N THR A 87 14.59 8.43 13.40
CA THR A 87 14.26 8.94 14.72
C THR A 87 12.78 9.33 14.80
N GLY A 88 12.21 9.42 16.00
CA GLY A 88 10.84 9.87 16.20
C GLY A 88 10.58 11.25 15.57
N ALA A 89 11.56 12.15 15.63
CA ALA A 89 11.50 13.45 14.98
C ALA A 89 11.45 13.35 13.44
N ALA A 90 12.27 12.48 12.84
CA ALA A 90 12.31 12.30 11.39
C ALA A 90 11.05 11.62 10.83
N LEU A 91 10.40 10.77 11.63
CA LEU A 91 9.23 9.99 11.23
C LEU A 91 7.90 10.65 11.62
N ALA A 92 7.89 11.84 12.21
CA ALA A 92 6.67 12.51 12.67
C ALA A 92 5.60 12.65 11.57
N GLN A 93 6.03 12.78 10.30
CA GLN A 93 5.17 12.77 9.13
C GLN A 93 5.79 11.90 8.03
N LEU A 94 5.10 10.84 7.62
CA LEU A 94 5.58 9.95 6.57
C LEU A 94 5.11 10.44 5.21
N ARG A 95 6.04 10.62 4.28
CA ARG A 95 5.70 10.83 2.86
C ARG A 95 5.40 9.48 2.23
N LEU A 96 4.12 9.23 1.95
CA LEU A 96 3.65 7.97 1.41
C LEU A 96 4.02 7.81 -0.07
N GLN A 97 4.28 6.58 -0.48
CA GLN A 97 4.43 6.19 -1.87
C GLN A 97 3.15 6.53 -2.65
N PRO A 98 3.29 7.01 -3.89
CA PRO A 98 2.15 7.34 -4.73
C PRO A 98 1.38 6.08 -5.12
N GLN A 99 0.11 6.27 -5.45
CA GLN A 99 -0.77 5.17 -5.87
C GLN A 99 -0.75 4.92 -7.38
N PHE A 100 -0.14 5.84 -8.12
CA PHE A 100 -0.05 5.79 -9.57
C PHE A 100 1.29 6.37 -10.01
N GLU A 101 1.96 5.63 -10.87
CA GLU A 101 3.20 6.03 -11.52
C GLU A 101 3.13 5.69 -13.02
N GLY A 102 3.72 6.52 -13.88
CA GLY A 102 3.67 6.33 -15.34
C GLY A 102 4.52 5.18 -15.87
N THR A 103 5.21 4.44 -14.99
CA THR A 103 6.15 3.36 -15.29
C THR A 103 5.52 1.97 -15.20
N GLY A 104 4.24 1.88 -14.85
CA GLY A 104 3.52 0.61 -14.70
C GLY A 104 3.50 0.10 -13.26
N ALA A 105 2.93 -1.09 -13.07
CA ALA A 105 2.78 -1.70 -11.75
C ALA A 105 4.09 -2.33 -11.25
N HIS A 106 4.44 -2.10 -9.98
CA HIS A 106 5.56 -2.72 -9.29
C HIS A 106 5.20 -3.03 -7.82
N ALA A 107 6.03 -3.82 -7.13
CA ALA A 107 5.75 -4.33 -5.78
C ALA A 107 5.74 -3.25 -4.67
N GLY A 108 6.38 -2.10 -4.92
CA GLY A 108 6.40 -0.95 -4.01
C GLY A 108 5.24 0.02 -4.22
N MET A 109 4.39 -0.20 -5.23
CA MET A 109 3.27 0.67 -5.56
C MET A 109 2.16 0.49 -4.51
N ARG A 110 1.53 1.61 -4.15
CA ARG A 110 0.41 1.61 -3.19
C ARG A 110 -0.94 1.59 -3.91
N ALA A 111 -1.46 0.43 -4.28
CA ALA A 111 -2.66 0.29 -5.11
C ALA A 111 -3.98 0.33 -4.30
N LEU A 112 -4.21 1.42 -3.57
CA LEU A 112 -5.28 1.48 -2.57
C LEU A 112 -6.71 1.58 -3.17
N GLY A 113 -6.89 2.33 -4.26
CA GLY A 113 -8.19 2.51 -4.93
C GLY A 113 -9.25 3.29 -4.11
N ASP A 114 -10.47 3.40 -4.63
CA ASP A 114 -11.56 4.08 -3.90
C ASP A 114 -11.90 3.36 -2.60
N PHE A 115 -12.22 4.13 -1.55
CA PHE A 115 -12.49 3.62 -0.20
C PHE A 115 -11.39 2.74 0.41
N GLY A 116 -10.18 2.79 -0.16
CA GLY A 116 -9.04 2.02 0.30
C GLY A 116 -8.50 2.48 1.64
N SER A 117 -7.83 1.55 2.34
CA SER A 117 -7.13 1.84 3.59
C SER A 117 -5.83 1.06 3.69
N ARG A 118 -4.82 1.61 4.36
CA ARG A 118 -3.60 0.91 4.73
C ARG A 118 -3.28 1.13 6.18
N LEU A 119 -2.81 0.07 6.85
CA LEU A 119 -2.33 0.15 8.23
C LEU A 119 -0.81 0.18 8.24
N TYR A 120 -0.24 0.96 9.15
CA TYR A 120 1.19 1.07 9.40
C TYR A 120 1.46 0.66 10.84
N LEU A 121 2.37 -0.29 11.02
CA LEU A 121 2.86 -0.71 12.33
C LEU A 121 4.09 0.12 12.68
N VAL A 122 4.06 0.77 13.84
CA VAL A 122 5.15 1.57 14.39
C VAL A 122 5.79 0.79 15.53
N GLU A 123 7.07 0.47 15.38
CA GLU A 123 7.85 -0.32 16.34
C GLU A 123 9.08 0.49 16.76
N ARG A 124 9.33 0.55 18.08
CA ARG A 124 10.59 1.12 18.59
C ARG A 124 11.72 0.12 18.36
N LEU A 125 12.87 0.61 17.89
CA LEU A 125 14.09 -0.17 17.65
C LEU A 125 15.04 -0.15 18.85
#